data_AF-A0A970SS45-F1
#
_entry.id   AF-A0A970SS45-F1
#
_cell.length_a   1.000
_cell.length_b   1.000
_cell.length_c   1.000
_cell.angle_alpha   90.00
_cell.angle_beta   90.00
_cell.angle_gamma   90.00
#
_symmetry.space_group_name_H-M   'P 1'
#
loop_
_entity.id
_entity.type
_entity.pdbx_description
1 polymer ?
#
loop_
_entity_poly.entity_id
_entity_poly.type
_entity_poly.pdbx_seq_one_letter_code
_entity_poly.pdbx_strand_id
1 'polypeptide(L)' 'MIKDFGLPWIAHVVLLIVLPVIWGAIIRITRGKLLLGILYFFTGGYFLIGWIIDIVQLILKKNFALKY' A
#
# COMPACT_ATOMS: atom_id res chain seq x y z
N MET A 1 0.47 -12.83 -1.68
CA MET A 1 0.59 -11.45 -1.15
C MET A 1 0.13 -10.31 -2.05
N ILE A 2 0.10 -10.44 -3.39
CA ILE A 2 -0.91 -9.80 -4.28
C ILE A 2 -2.00 -10.83 -4.63
N LYS A 3 -1.58 -12.08 -4.72
CA LYS A 3 -2.44 -13.26 -4.90
C LYS A 3 -3.38 -13.54 -3.73
N ASP A 4 -3.12 -13.00 -2.54
CA ASP A 4 -3.93 -13.30 -1.34
C ASP A 4 -5.28 -12.56 -1.41
N PHE A 5 -5.32 -11.43 -2.12
CA PHE A 5 -6.54 -10.72 -2.43
C PHE A 5 -7.19 -11.18 -3.75
N GLY A 6 -6.57 -12.12 -4.48
CA GLY A 6 -7.04 -12.57 -5.79
C GLY A 6 -7.05 -11.50 -6.90
N LEU A 7 -6.56 -10.29 -6.64
CA LEU A 7 -6.62 -9.14 -7.54
C LEU A 7 -5.34 -9.03 -8.38
N PRO A 8 -5.43 -8.59 -9.66
CA PRO A 8 -4.25 -8.31 -10.47
C PRO A 8 -3.47 -7.10 -9.92
N TRP A 9 -2.18 -7.02 -10.21
CA TRP A 9 -1.32 -5.93 -9.73
C TRP A 9 -1.82 -4.55 -10.19
N ILE A 10 -2.40 -4.46 -11.41
CA ILE A 10 -3.05 -3.24 -11.94
C ILE A 10 -4.17 -2.76 -11.01
N ALA A 11 -5.02 -3.66 -10.52
CA ALA A 11 -6.17 -3.28 -9.71
C ALA A 11 -5.71 -2.61 -8.41
N HIS A 12 -4.59 -3.07 -7.88
CA HIS A 12 -4.02 -2.45 -6.69
C HIS A 12 -3.36 -1.09 -6.98
N VAL A 13 -2.78 -0.86 -8.18
CA VAL A 13 -2.34 0.49 -8.62
C VAL A 13 -3.53 1.42 -8.65
N VAL A 14 -4.63 0.97 -9.26
CA VAL A 14 -5.85 1.77 -9.39
C VAL A 14 -6.40 2.10 -8.01
N LEU A 15 -6.50 1.13 -7.11
CA LEU A 15 -6.96 1.36 -5.73
C LEU A 15 -6.03 2.28 -4.94
N LEU A 16 -4.71 2.18 -5.14
CA LEU A 16 -3.77 3.15 -4.60
C LEU A 16 -3.99 4.56 -5.15
N ILE A 17 -4.34 4.72 -6.43
CA ILE A 17 -4.54 6.04 -7.03
C ILE A 17 -5.87 6.65 -6.56
N VAL A 18 -6.93 5.84 -6.52
CA VAL A 18 -8.28 6.30 -6.14
C VAL A 18 -8.36 6.56 -4.64
N LEU A 19 -7.76 5.69 -3.81
CA LEU A 19 -7.82 5.75 -2.34
C LEU A 19 -6.43 5.50 -1.71
N PRO A 20 -5.45 6.39 -1.91
CA PRO A 20 -4.05 6.17 -1.52
C PRO A 20 -3.87 5.91 -0.02
N VAL A 21 -4.58 6.69 0.82
CA VAL A 21 -4.47 6.61 2.27
C VAL A 21 -5.13 5.33 2.81
N ILE A 22 -6.35 5.05 2.36
CA ILE A 22 -7.15 3.92 2.85
C ILE A 22 -6.55 2.60 2.36
N TRP A 23 -6.25 2.50 1.07
CA TRP A 23 -5.69 1.27 0.49
C TRP A 23 -4.29 0.99 1.03
N GLY A 24 -3.45 2.02 1.18
CA GLY A 24 -2.13 1.90 1.79
C GLY A 24 -2.19 1.46 3.27
N ALA A 25 -3.18 1.91 4.04
CA ALA A 25 -3.38 1.47 5.42
C ALA A 25 -3.85 0.01 5.50
N ILE A 26 -4.86 -0.38 4.70
CA ILE A 26 -5.40 -1.75 4.68
C ILE A 26 -4.33 -2.77 4.30
N ILE A 27 -3.51 -2.47 3.29
CA ILE A 27 -2.40 -3.34 2.89
C ILE A 27 -1.39 -3.54 4.03
N ARG A 28 -1.11 -2.51 4.83
CA ARG A 28 -0.20 -2.62 5.98
C ARG A 28 -0.82 -3.43 7.13
N ILE A 29 -2.10 -3.22 7.42
CA ILE A 29 -2.84 -3.94 8.47
C ILE A 29 -2.96 -5.43 8.13
N THR A 30 -3.34 -5.77 6.90
CA THR A 30 -3.44 -7.18 6.44
C THR A 30 -2.10 -7.92 6.43
N ARG A 31 -0.98 -7.20 6.54
CA ARG A 31 0.37 -7.77 6.72
C ARG A 31 0.82 -7.89 8.17
N GLY A 32 -0.10 -7.72 9.11
CA GLY A 32 0.20 -7.74 10.55
C GLY A 32 0.85 -6.45 11.07
N LYS A 33 1.07 -5.45 10.21
CA LYS A 33 1.66 -4.15 10.59
C LYS A 33 0.56 -3.16 10.97
N LEU A 34 -0.25 -3.53 11.98
CA LEU A 34 -1.44 -2.78 12.40
C LEU A 34 -1.10 -1.35 12.84
N LEU A 35 -0.08 -1.18 13.69
CA LEU A 35 0.39 0.12 14.16
C LEU A 35 0.84 1.05 13.02
N LEU A 36 1.57 0.51 12.03
CA LEU A 36 2.01 1.27 10.86
C LEU A 36 0.86 1.62 9.92
N GLY A 37 -0.16 0.76 9.79
CA GLY A 37 -1.36 1.05 9.01
C GLY A 37 -2.22 2.15 9.63
N ILE A 38 -2.39 2.12 10.95
CA ILE A 38 -3.08 3.18 11.70
C ILE A 38 -2.31 4.49 11.58
N LEU A 39 -0.99 4.47 11.79
CA LEU A 39 -0.15 5.66 11.63
C LEU A 39 -0.24 6.22 10.20
N TYR A 40 -0.18 5.36 9.18
CA TYR A 40 -0.33 5.77 7.78
C TYR A 40 -1.70 6.42 7.50
N PHE A 41 -2.77 5.90 8.11
CA PHE A 41 -4.12 6.48 7.97
C PHE A 41 -4.23 7.85 8.64
N PHE A 42 -3.82 7.97 9.91
CA PHE A 42 -3.89 9.23 10.66
C PHE A 42 -2.95 10.31 10.11
N THR A 43 -1.85 9.91 9.49
CA THR A 43 -0.89 10.83 8.87
C THR A 43 -1.25 11.16 7.42
N GLY A 44 -2.32 10.57 6.89
CA GLY A 44 -2.73 10.77 5.50
C GLY A 44 -1.71 10.25 4.48
N GLY A 45 -0.89 9.26 4.87
CA GLY A 45 0.31 8.85 4.12
C GLY A 45 1.48 9.83 4.27
N TYR A 46 1.69 10.42 5.44
CA TYR A 46 2.71 11.42 5.81
C TYR A 46 3.33 12.25 4.66
N PHE A 47 2.51 13.04 3.94
CA PHE A 47 2.89 13.96 2.84
C PHE A 47 3.22 13.33 1.47
N LEU A 48 2.37 12.44 0.92
CA LEU A 48 2.49 11.86 -0.45
C LEU A 48 3.72 10.94 -0.69
N ILE A 49 4.75 11.01 0.15
CA ILE A 49 5.99 10.23 0.01
C ILE A 49 5.71 8.74 0.17
N GLY A 50 4.88 8.35 1.14
CA GLY A 50 4.51 6.95 1.36
C GLY A 50 3.81 6.32 0.15
N TRP A 51 3.00 7.12 -0.55
CA TRP A 51 2.31 6.69 -1.76
C TRP A 51 3.26 6.52 -2.96
N ILE A 52 4.19 7.45 -3.15
CA ILE A 52 5.21 7.37 -4.21
C ILE A 52 6.08 6.12 -4.03
N ILE A 53 6.53 5.84 -2.80
CA ILE A 53 7.33 4.66 -2.48
C ILE A 53 6.53 3.37 -2.78
N ASP A 54 5.25 3.33 -2.41
CA ASP A 54 4.38 2.18 -2.66
C ASP A 54 4.17 1.95 -4.18
N ILE A 55 3.96 3.01 -4.97
CA ILE A 55 3.84 2.91 -6.44
C ILE A 55 5.15 2.45 -7.08
N VAL A 56 6.28 3.03 -6.70
CA VAL A 56 7.60 2.68 -7.25
C VAL A 56 7.92 1.21 -6.98
N GLN A 57 7.64 0.72 -5.77
CA GLN A 57 7.83 -0.68 -5.44
C GLN A 57 6.88 -1.60 -6.20
N LEU A 58 5.66 -1.15 -6.43
CA LEU A 58 4.73 -1.94 -7.21
C LEU A 58 5.17 -2.08 -8.67
N ILE A 59 5.67 -1.02 -9.28
CA ILE A 59 6.16 -1.05 -10.66
C ILE A 59 7.42 -1.91 -10.74
N LEU A 60 8.39 -1.70 -9.84
CA LEU A 60 9.69 -2.37 -9.91
C LEU A 60 9.64 -3.84 -9.49
N LYS A 61 8.93 -4.15 -8.41
CA LYS A 61 8.93 -5.51 -7.83
C LYS A 61 7.67 -6.28 -8.15
N LYS A 62 6.66 -5.65 -8.78
CA LYS A 62 5.30 -6.19 -8.91
C LYS A 62 4.79 -6.73 -7.57
N ASN A 63 5.21 -6.08 -6.48
CA ASN A 63 4.94 -6.51 -5.13
C ASN A 63 4.92 -5.25 -4.24
N PHE A 64 3.79 -4.99 -3.60
CA PHE A 64 3.78 -4.07 -2.47
C PHE A 64 4.73 -4.66 -1.44
N ALA A 65 5.82 -4.01 -1.08
CA ALA A 65 6.53 -4.20 0.18
C ALA A 65 7.86 -3.44 0.16
N LEU A 66 7.98 -2.50 1.09
CA LEU A 66 9.20 -2.32 1.86
C LEU A 66 9.43 -3.66 2.55
N LYS A 67 10.21 -4.52 1.88
CA LYS A 67 10.82 -5.69 2.48
C LYS A 67 11.90 -5.15 3.42
N TYR A 68 11.48 -4.79 4.62
CA TYR A 68 12.29 -5.09 5.80
C TYR A 68 11.88 -6.50 6.17
#